data_AF-A0A4P8WMM0-F1
#
_entry.id   AF-A0A4P8WMM0-F1
#
_cell.length_a   1.000
_cell.length_b   1.000
_cell.length_c   1.000
_cell.angle_alpha   90.00
_cell.angle_beta   90.00
_cell.angle_gamma   90.00
#
_symmetry.space_group_name_H-M   'P 1'
#
loop_
_entity.id
_entity.type
_entity.pdbx_description
1 polymer ?
#
loop_
_entity_poly.entity_id
_entity_poly.type
_entity_poly.pdbx_seq_one_letter_code
_entity_poly.pdbx_strand_id
1 'polypeptide(L)'
;MVRIKNLGHPAVEIKPPLDGERHRFEIPRDETLFFWTALTIGTADRLPRICSPRGSRLFTAGVNARKRMSLTVAIDGERVPLIADSYYRTGDYKGLAWWLAIDPMELPASVCVRFETTGNQPMDRSDPIVLWTRQGERIRWGTTKESTIELVPSDRPTSDFQTRREDLWESHTVYQPVTKPTSRVAVYRQRYR
;
A
#
# COMPACT_ATOMS: atom_id res chain seq x y z
N MET A 1 2.20 28.57 13.26
CA MET A 1 2.47 27.80 12.03
C MET A 1 3.65 26.89 12.32
N VAL A 2 3.41 25.62 12.65
CA VAL A 2 4.48 24.66 12.94
C VAL A 2 5.09 24.25 11.60
N ARG A 3 6.34 24.62 11.35
CA ARG A 3 7.11 24.10 10.21
C ARG A 3 7.42 22.63 10.49
N ILE A 4 6.66 21.74 9.87
CA ILE A 4 6.95 20.31 9.84
C ILE A 4 8.21 20.14 8.97
N LYS A 5 9.37 20.02 9.62
CA LYS A 5 10.63 19.68 8.93
C LYS A 5 10.76 18.16 8.87
N ASN A 6 10.96 17.65 7.65
CA ASN A 6 11.45 16.31 7.31
C ASN A 6 10.79 15.12 8.05
N LEU A 7 9.64 14.68 7.51
CA LEU A 7 9.04 13.36 7.76
C LEU A 7 9.63 12.31 6.80
N GLY A 8 10.94 12.33 6.57
CA GLY A 8 11.60 11.36 5.70
C GLY A 8 11.82 10.07 6.49
N HIS A 9 10.95 9.09 6.30
CA HIS A 9 11.19 7.73 6.79
C HIS A 9 11.61 6.84 5.61
N PRO A 10 12.50 5.87 5.82
CA PRO A 10 12.78 4.88 4.79
C PRO A 10 11.54 4.04 4.49
N ALA A 11 11.04 4.16 3.26
CA ALA A 11 9.89 3.41 2.77
C ALA A 11 10.34 2.29 1.83
N VAL A 12 9.75 1.11 1.98
CA VAL A 12 9.90 -0.02 1.07
C VAL A 12 8.68 -0.04 0.15
N GLU A 13 8.80 0.60 -1.01
CA GLU A 13 7.77 0.48 -2.05
C GLU A 13 7.63 -1.00 -2.47
N ILE A 14 6.51 -1.64 -2.13
CA ILE A 14 6.14 -2.89 -2.78
C ILE A 14 5.73 -2.49 -4.19
N LYS A 15 6.52 -2.86 -5.18
CA LYS A 15 6.18 -2.62 -6.58
C LYS A 15 5.32 -3.77 -7.08
N PRO A 16 3.99 -3.64 -7.15
CA PRO A 16 3.21 -4.56 -7.97
C PRO A 16 3.64 -4.40 -9.44
N PRO A 17 3.40 -5.40 -10.30
CA PRO A 17 2.70 -6.66 -10.05
C PRO A 17 3.44 -7.56 -9.06
N LEU A 18 2.66 -8.30 -8.28
CA LEU A 18 3.17 -9.53 -7.67
C LEU A 18 3.23 -10.56 -8.80
N ASP A 19 4.43 -10.84 -9.29
CA ASP A 19 4.73 -11.65 -10.47
C ASP A 19 4.98 -13.13 -10.16
N GLY A 20 5.07 -13.48 -8.88
CA GLY A 20 5.44 -14.83 -8.42
C GLY A 20 6.94 -15.00 -8.22
N GLU A 21 7.73 -13.96 -8.47
CA GLU A 21 9.17 -13.99 -8.37
C GLU A 21 9.66 -13.62 -6.95
N ARG A 22 10.98 -13.77 -6.77
CA ARG A 22 11.70 -13.34 -5.58
C ARG A 22 12.40 -12.03 -5.86
N HIS A 23 12.03 -11.01 -5.10
CA HIS A 23 12.60 -9.66 -5.18
C HIS A 23 13.53 -9.45 -4.01
N ARG A 24 14.65 -8.74 -4.20
CA ARG A 24 15.59 -8.42 -3.11
C ARG A 24 15.71 -6.93 -2.92
N PHE A 25 15.57 -6.47 -1.68
CA PHE A 25 15.72 -5.07 -1.30
C PHE A 25 16.72 -4.94 -0.15
N GLU A 26 17.60 -3.96 -0.29
CA GLU A 26 18.45 -3.50 0.81
C GLU A 26 17.68 -2.47 1.63
N ILE A 27 17.72 -2.56 2.95
CA ILE A 27 17.03 -1.63 3.86
C ILE A 27 17.90 -1.24 5.07
N PRO A 28 17.70 -0.04 5.65
CA PRO A 28 18.32 0.33 6.92
C PRO A 28 17.88 -0.60 8.06
N ARG A 29 18.78 -0.88 9.01
CA ARG A 29 18.52 -1.85 10.10
C ARG A 29 17.59 -1.31 11.19
N ASP A 30 17.69 -0.02 11.50
CA ASP A 30 17.12 0.57 12.73
C ASP A 30 15.89 1.46 12.45
N GLU A 31 15.24 1.28 11.30
CA GLU A 31 14.18 2.19 10.85
C GLU A 31 12.88 1.45 10.55
N THR A 32 11.75 2.14 10.80
CA THR A 32 10.41 1.65 10.47
C THR A 32 10.32 1.34 8.99
N LEU A 33 9.82 0.15 8.66
CA LEU A 33 9.59 -0.28 7.29
C LEU A 33 8.15 0.02 6.89
N PHE A 34 8.00 0.66 5.74
CA PHE A 34 6.68 0.93 5.15
C PHE A 34 6.51 0.08 3.92
N PHE A 35 5.53 -0.81 3.94
CA PHE A 35 5.07 -1.57 2.79
C PHE A 35 3.88 -0.85 2.20
N TRP A 36 3.88 -0.60 0.90
CA TRP A 36 2.70 -0.04 0.24
C TRP A 36 2.61 -0.49 -1.20
N THR A 37 1.39 -0.47 -1.74
CA THR A 37 1.10 -0.71 -3.15
C THR A 37 -0.10 0.10 -3.59
N ALA A 38 -0.25 0.33 -4.89
CA ALA A 38 -1.44 0.96 -5.42
C ALA A 38 -1.85 0.44 -6.79
N LEU A 39 -3.17 0.37 -7.02
CA LEU A 39 -3.79 -0.17 -8.22
C LEU A 39 -4.83 0.82 -8.78
N THR A 40 -4.72 1.15 -10.07
CA THR A 40 -5.72 1.98 -10.77
C THR A 40 -6.89 1.11 -11.20
N ILE A 41 -8.09 1.70 -11.13
CA ILE A 41 -9.32 1.05 -11.59
C ILE A 41 -9.57 1.39 -13.06
N GLY A 42 -9.80 0.38 -13.87
CA GLY A 42 -10.13 0.56 -15.28
C GLY A 42 -10.99 -0.55 -15.83
N THR A 43 -11.01 -0.63 -17.15
CA THR A 43 -11.62 -1.72 -17.93
C THR A 43 -10.54 -2.43 -18.73
N ALA A 44 -10.86 -3.60 -19.30
CA ALA A 44 -9.87 -4.41 -20.01
C ALA A 44 -9.08 -3.62 -21.08
N ASP A 45 -9.71 -2.67 -21.73
CA ASP A 45 -9.14 -1.95 -22.87
C ASP A 45 -8.66 -0.53 -22.54
N ARG A 46 -8.98 -0.01 -21.35
CA ARG A 46 -8.67 1.40 -21.03
C ARG A 46 -8.64 1.73 -19.55
N LEU A 47 -7.75 2.68 -19.26
CA LEU A 47 -7.73 3.50 -18.06
C LEU A 47 -8.36 4.88 -18.39
N PRO A 48 -9.61 5.14 -18.02
CA PRO A 48 -10.19 6.47 -18.20
C PRO A 48 -9.68 7.46 -17.15
N ARG A 49 -9.52 8.71 -17.58
CA ARG A 49 -9.14 9.82 -16.70
C ARG A 49 -10.20 10.05 -15.62
N ILE A 50 -9.78 10.28 -14.38
CA ILE A 50 -10.68 10.44 -13.22
C ILE A 50 -11.64 11.61 -13.36
N CYS A 51 -11.22 12.69 -14.03
CA CYS A 51 -12.04 13.87 -14.30
C CYS A 51 -13.15 13.63 -15.33
N SER A 52 -13.15 12.47 -16.02
CA SER A 52 -14.25 12.08 -16.90
C SER A 52 -15.39 11.43 -16.09
N PRO A 53 -16.67 11.57 -16.52
CA PRO A 53 -17.78 10.90 -15.86
C PRO A 53 -17.61 9.38 -15.74
N ARG A 54 -17.00 8.76 -16.76
CA ARG A 54 -16.69 7.32 -16.73
C ARG A 54 -15.59 6.99 -15.73
N GLY A 55 -14.51 7.77 -15.68
CA GLY A 55 -13.42 7.56 -14.72
C GLY A 55 -13.88 7.69 -13.27
N SER A 56 -14.67 8.72 -12.96
CA SER A 56 -15.27 8.87 -11.63
C SER A 56 -16.14 7.67 -11.24
N ARG A 57 -17.00 7.20 -12.15
CA ARG A 57 -17.87 6.05 -11.90
C ARG A 57 -17.10 4.75 -11.67
N LEU A 58 -16.09 4.47 -12.51
CA LEU A 58 -15.24 3.30 -12.34
C LEU A 58 -14.49 3.33 -11.01
N PHE A 59 -13.94 4.50 -10.65
CA PHE A 59 -13.27 4.66 -9.37
C PHE A 59 -14.22 4.37 -8.19
N THR A 60 -15.44 4.93 -8.20
CA THR A 60 -16.46 4.62 -7.18
C THR A 60 -16.79 3.13 -7.12
N ALA A 61 -16.92 2.46 -8.27
CA ALA A 61 -17.16 1.02 -8.31
C ALA A 61 -15.98 0.22 -7.71
N GLY A 62 -14.74 0.64 -7.99
CA GLY A 62 -13.55 0.08 -7.35
C GLY A 62 -13.53 0.27 -5.83
N VAL A 63 -13.87 1.47 -5.33
CA VAL A 63 -13.99 1.75 -3.90
C VAL A 63 -15.05 0.84 -3.25
N ASN A 64 -16.19 0.65 -3.89
CA ASN A 64 -17.24 -0.25 -3.39
C ASN A 64 -16.79 -1.71 -3.40
N ALA A 65 -15.95 -2.10 -4.35
CA ALA A 65 -15.38 -3.43 -4.46
C ALA A 65 -14.18 -3.66 -3.52
N ARG A 66 -13.67 -2.63 -2.84
CA ARG A 66 -12.48 -2.70 -1.97
C ARG A 66 -12.58 -3.79 -0.89
N LYS A 67 -13.77 -4.01 -0.32
CA LYS A 67 -14.00 -5.08 0.67
C LYS A 67 -13.78 -6.50 0.14
N ARG A 68 -13.73 -6.64 -1.19
CA ARG A 68 -13.47 -7.90 -1.90
C ARG A 68 -12.03 -8.01 -2.39
N MET A 69 -11.18 -7.04 -2.02
CA MET A 69 -9.76 -7.04 -2.30
C MET A 69 -9.03 -7.17 -0.97
N SER A 70 -8.10 -8.12 -0.91
CA SER A 70 -7.25 -8.32 0.25
C SER A 70 -5.81 -8.21 -0.17
N LEU A 71 -5.02 -7.50 0.62
CA LEU A 71 -3.57 -7.48 0.49
C LEU A 71 -2.99 -7.76 1.87
N THR A 72 -2.12 -8.75 1.93
CA THR A 72 -1.52 -9.21 3.18
C THR A 72 -0.03 -9.39 2.97
N VAL A 73 0.74 -9.08 4.00
CA VAL A 73 2.14 -9.51 4.10
C VAL A 73 2.23 -10.63 5.14
N ALA A 74 3.10 -11.60 4.90
CA ALA A 74 3.47 -12.61 5.88
C ALA A 74 4.93 -12.41 6.27
N ILE A 75 5.18 -12.25 7.55
CA ILE A 75 6.49 -11.96 8.16
C ILE A 75 6.65 -12.97 9.29
N ASP A 76 7.72 -13.76 9.26
CA ASP A 76 7.96 -14.84 10.23
C ASP A 76 6.77 -15.81 10.42
N GLY A 77 6.00 -16.00 9.34
CA GLY A 77 4.79 -16.83 9.33
C GLY A 77 3.52 -16.15 9.83
N GLU A 78 3.62 -14.96 10.44
CA GLU A 78 2.46 -14.17 10.84
C GLU A 78 1.93 -13.34 9.65
N ARG A 79 0.62 -13.40 9.40
CA ARG A 79 -0.03 -12.67 8.32
C ARG A 79 -0.68 -11.39 8.82
N VAL A 80 -0.25 -10.26 8.26
CA VAL A 80 -0.75 -8.92 8.59
C VAL A 80 -1.43 -8.32 7.36
N PRO A 81 -2.71 -7.91 7.44
CA PRO A 81 -3.37 -7.21 6.35
C PRO A 81 -2.86 -5.78 6.20
N LEU A 82 -2.70 -5.34 4.96
CA LEU A 82 -2.42 -3.94 4.67
C LEU A 82 -3.72 -3.14 4.79
N ILE A 83 -3.59 -1.92 5.30
CA ILE A 83 -4.68 -0.98 5.51
C ILE A 83 -5.08 -0.39 4.16
N ALA A 84 -6.34 -0.61 3.80
CA ALA A 84 -6.94 -0.15 2.54
C ALA A 84 -7.70 1.17 2.72
N ASP A 85 -7.10 2.20 3.32
CA ASP A 85 -7.80 3.46 3.65
C ASP A 85 -7.49 4.62 2.70
N SER A 86 -6.60 4.40 1.74
CA SER A 86 -5.97 5.46 0.98
C SER A 86 -6.26 5.39 -0.51
N TYR A 87 -6.07 6.53 -1.17
CA TYR A 87 -6.16 6.63 -2.62
C TYR A 87 -4.88 7.25 -3.15
N TYR A 88 -4.35 6.74 -4.26
CA TYR A 88 -3.25 7.41 -4.93
C TYR A 88 -3.78 8.23 -6.11
N ARG A 89 -3.08 9.31 -6.43
CA ARG A 89 -3.33 10.10 -7.63
C ARG A 89 -2.01 10.28 -8.38
N THR A 90 -2.04 10.04 -9.68
CA THR A 90 -0.92 10.35 -10.58
C THR A 90 -1.49 11.05 -11.80
N GLY A 91 -1.28 12.37 -11.88
CA GLY A 91 -1.89 13.22 -12.90
C GLY A 91 -3.42 13.12 -12.91
N ASP A 92 -3.96 12.66 -14.03
CA ASP A 92 -5.39 12.48 -14.28
C ASP A 92 -5.94 11.12 -13.82
N TYR A 93 -5.15 10.30 -13.13
CA TYR A 93 -5.54 8.96 -12.71
C TYR A 93 -5.60 8.85 -11.19
N LYS A 94 -6.58 8.09 -10.70
CA LYS A 94 -6.76 7.80 -9.28
C LYS A 94 -6.95 6.30 -9.08
N GLY A 95 -6.37 5.75 -8.03
CA GLY A 95 -6.55 4.34 -7.68
C GLY A 95 -6.62 4.10 -6.19
N LEU A 96 -6.71 2.82 -5.84
CA LEU A 96 -6.73 2.36 -4.46
C LEU A 96 -5.30 2.11 -4.00
N ALA A 97 -4.98 2.51 -2.78
CA ALA A 97 -3.69 2.27 -2.16
C ALA A 97 -3.87 1.46 -0.87
N TRP A 98 -2.90 0.60 -0.61
CA TRP A 98 -2.79 -0.22 0.59
C TRP A 98 -1.43 0.00 1.22
N TRP A 99 -1.35 0.03 2.54
CA TRP A 99 -0.09 0.22 3.24
C TRP A 99 -0.04 -0.48 4.60
N LEU A 100 1.17 -0.72 5.10
CA LEU A 100 1.48 -1.19 6.45
C LEU A 100 2.82 -0.57 6.88
N ALA A 101 2.83 0.02 8.07
CA ALA A 101 4.07 0.40 8.74
C ALA A 101 4.39 -0.66 9.79
N ILE A 102 5.62 -1.13 9.83
CA ILE A 102 6.11 -2.06 10.85
C ILE A 102 7.39 -1.52 11.46
N ASP A 103 7.52 -1.77 12.76
CA ASP A 103 8.73 -1.46 13.52
C ASP A 103 9.96 -2.13 12.88
N PRO A 104 11.18 -1.63 13.17
CA PRO A 104 12.40 -2.29 12.75
C PRO A 104 12.36 -3.78 13.10
N MET A 105 12.85 -4.61 12.19
CA MET A 105 12.86 -6.07 12.34
C MET A 105 14.27 -6.62 12.20
N GLU A 106 14.46 -7.86 12.66
CA GLU A 106 15.72 -8.56 12.47
C GLU A 106 15.93 -8.87 10.98
N LEU A 107 17.16 -8.65 10.50
CA LEU A 107 17.54 -8.86 9.10
C LEU A 107 18.68 -9.87 8.99
N PRO A 108 18.75 -10.68 7.91
CA PRO A 108 17.84 -10.70 6.76
C PRO A 108 16.46 -11.32 7.08
N ALA A 109 15.43 -10.87 6.37
CA ALA A 109 14.05 -11.35 6.52
C ALA A 109 13.41 -11.65 5.16
N SER A 110 12.51 -12.63 5.13
CA SER A 110 11.73 -12.98 3.93
C SER A 110 10.26 -12.64 4.18
N VAL A 111 9.71 -11.78 3.32
CA VAL A 111 8.33 -11.28 3.42
C VAL A 111 7.54 -11.81 2.23
N CYS A 112 6.49 -12.59 2.49
CA CYS A 112 5.58 -13.03 1.44
C CYS A 112 4.43 -12.03 1.31
N VAL A 113 4.29 -11.41 0.15
CA VAL A 113 3.17 -10.51 -0.15
C VAL A 113 2.13 -11.29 -0.94
N ARG A 114 0.87 -11.20 -0.53
CA ARG A 114 -0.26 -11.81 -1.22
C ARG A 114 -1.33 -10.76 -1.51
N PHE A 115 -1.75 -10.69 -2.76
CA PHE A 115 -2.92 -9.96 -3.21
C PHE A 115 -4.00 -10.93 -3.68
N GLU A 116 -5.24 -10.68 -3.30
CA GLU A 116 -6.37 -11.52 -3.66
C GLU A 116 -7.62 -10.68 -3.96
N THR A 117 -8.39 -11.12 -4.96
CA THR A 117 -9.72 -10.58 -5.25
C THR A 117 -10.75 -11.69 -5.17
N THR A 118 -11.86 -11.46 -4.45
CA THR A 118 -12.89 -12.48 -4.18
C THR A 118 -14.28 -12.04 -4.66
N GLY A 119 -15.20 -13.02 -4.72
CA GLY A 119 -16.58 -12.79 -5.14
C GLY A 119 -16.72 -12.37 -6.61
N ASN A 120 -17.92 -11.92 -6.96
CA ASN A 120 -18.25 -11.56 -8.34
C ASN A 120 -17.46 -10.33 -8.81
N GLN A 121 -16.96 -10.40 -10.05
CA GLN A 121 -16.26 -9.30 -10.70
C GLN A 121 -17.19 -8.07 -10.82
N PRO A 122 -16.75 -6.89 -10.35
CA PRO A 122 -17.49 -5.65 -10.55
C PRO A 122 -17.57 -5.28 -12.04
N MET A 123 -18.69 -4.66 -12.43
CA MET A 123 -18.96 -4.26 -13.81
C MET A 123 -19.30 -2.76 -13.85
N ASP A 124 -18.88 -2.05 -14.90
CA ASP A 124 -19.44 -0.75 -15.30
C ASP A 124 -20.33 -0.95 -16.52
N ARG A 125 -21.64 -1.00 -16.28
CA ARG A 125 -22.65 -1.41 -17.27
C ARG A 125 -22.39 -2.83 -17.77
N SER A 126 -21.58 -2.97 -18.81
CA SER A 126 -21.23 -4.25 -19.45
C SER A 126 -19.72 -4.48 -19.52
N ASP A 127 -18.91 -3.50 -19.11
CA ASP A 127 -17.46 -3.62 -19.15
C ASP A 127 -16.94 -4.16 -17.80
N PRO A 128 -16.21 -5.28 -17.77
CA PRO A 128 -15.62 -5.80 -16.55
C PRO A 128 -14.57 -4.84 -16.01
N ILE A 129 -14.66 -4.58 -14.71
CA ILE A 129 -13.66 -3.79 -14.00
C ILE A 129 -12.43 -4.65 -13.79
N VAL A 130 -11.27 -4.10 -14.13
CA VAL A 130 -9.95 -4.70 -13.91
C VAL A 130 -9.06 -3.74 -13.14
N LEU A 131 -8.07 -4.29 -12.46
CA LEU A 131 -7.09 -3.54 -11.71
C LEU A 131 -5.82 -3.40 -12.55
N TRP A 132 -5.23 -2.22 -12.56
CA TRP A 132 -4.02 -1.92 -13.32
C TRP A 132 -2.88 -1.55 -12.38
N THR A 133 -1.71 -2.12 -12.61
CA THR A 133 -0.46 -1.70 -11.96
C THR A 133 0.03 -0.41 -12.60
N ARG A 134 0.99 0.26 -11.94
CA ARG A 134 1.63 1.47 -12.45
C ARG A 134 2.35 1.23 -13.79
N GLN A 135 2.83 0.02 -14.02
CA GLN A 135 3.55 -0.44 -15.21
C GLN A 135 2.61 -0.81 -16.36
N GLY A 136 1.29 -0.72 -16.15
CA GLY A 136 0.31 -1.05 -17.18
C GLY A 136 -0.03 -2.53 -17.27
N GLU A 137 0.29 -3.34 -16.25
CA GLU A 137 -0.19 -4.72 -16.18
C GLU A 137 -1.63 -4.77 -15.64
N ARG A 138 -2.43 -5.70 -16.18
CA ARG A 138 -3.80 -5.96 -15.72
C ARG A 138 -3.84 -7.15 -14.77
N ILE A 139 -4.43 -6.94 -13.59
CA ILE A 139 -4.77 -8.01 -12.66
C ILE A 139 -6.25 -8.37 -12.89
N ARG A 140 -6.49 -9.63 -13.24
CA ARG A 140 -7.85 -10.16 -13.45
C ARG A 140 -8.56 -10.32 -12.11
N TRP A 141 -9.87 -10.16 -12.09
CA TRP A 141 -10.65 -10.44 -10.89
C TRP A 141 -10.73 -11.95 -10.63
N GLY A 142 -10.85 -12.34 -9.36
CA GLY A 142 -10.83 -13.74 -8.95
C GLY A 142 -9.43 -14.36 -8.94
N THR A 143 -8.38 -13.54 -9.02
CA THR A 143 -7.00 -14.02 -8.92
C THR A 143 -6.43 -13.81 -7.54
N THR A 144 -5.60 -14.77 -7.14
CA THR A 144 -4.61 -14.63 -6.07
C THR A 144 -3.23 -14.53 -6.70
N LYS A 145 -2.45 -13.55 -6.27
CA LYS A 145 -1.07 -13.32 -6.70
C LYS A 145 -0.20 -13.20 -5.46
N GLU A 146 0.96 -13.83 -5.51
CA GLU A 146 1.91 -13.86 -4.41
C GLU A 146 3.30 -13.51 -4.94
N SER A 147 4.14 -12.89 -4.12
CA SER A 147 5.58 -12.73 -4.40
C SER A 147 6.34 -12.69 -3.10
N THR A 148 7.62 -13.03 -3.16
CA THR A 148 8.48 -13.01 -1.98
C THR A 148 9.45 -11.85 -2.10
N ILE A 149 9.59 -11.11 -1.01
CA ILE A 149 10.52 -9.99 -0.85
C ILE A 149 11.58 -10.42 0.17
N GLU A 150 12.82 -10.55 -0.28
CA GLU A 150 13.99 -10.75 0.56
C GLU A 150 14.53 -9.38 0.99
N LEU A 151 14.46 -9.10 2.28
CA LEU A 151 15.01 -7.91 2.91
C LEU A 151 16.39 -8.24 3.45
N VAL A 152 17.40 -7.50 3.00
CA VAL A 152 18.77 -7.64 3.48
C VAL A 152 19.23 -6.33 4.11
N PRO A 153 20.09 -6.39 5.15
CA PRO A 153 20.62 -5.17 5.73
C PRO A 153 21.48 -4.44 4.71
N SER A 154 21.38 -3.11 4.69
CA SER A 154 22.31 -2.26 3.98
C SER A 154 23.26 -1.58 4.95
N ASP A 155 24.50 -1.40 4.51
CA ASP A 155 25.50 -0.61 5.23
C ASP A 155 25.49 0.88 4.78
N ARG A 156 24.59 1.23 3.86
CA ARG A 156 24.41 2.62 3.41
C ARG A 156 23.67 3.44 4.47
N PRO A 157 24.06 4.70 4.70
CA PRO A 157 23.33 5.56 5.61
C PRO A 157 21.90 5.83 5.10
N THR A 158 20.94 5.95 6.01
CA THR A 158 19.52 6.20 5.71
C THR A 158 19.30 7.41 4.79
N SER A 159 20.20 8.40 4.84
CA SER A 159 20.20 9.60 3.98
C SER A 159 20.34 9.31 2.49
N ASP A 160 20.97 8.18 2.13
CA ASP A 160 21.32 7.82 0.76
C ASP A 160 20.31 6.87 0.13
N PHE A 161 19.38 6.36 0.94
CA PHE A 161 18.20 5.71 0.42
C PHE A 161 17.37 6.75 -0.31
N GLN A 162 17.09 6.48 -1.59
CA GLN A 162 15.98 7.12 -2.29
C GLN A 162 14.68 6.64 -1.64
N THR A 163 14.43 7.14 -0.43
CA THR A 163 13.08 7.35 0.08
C THR A 163 12.50 8.31 -0.94
N ARG A 164 11.95 7.76 -2.03
CA ARG A 164 11.17 8.60 -2.93
C ARG A 164 10.12 9.18 -1.99
N ARG A 165 10.19 10.49 -1.76
CA ARG A 165 9.03 11.26 -1.37
C ARG A 165 7.99 10.90 -2.41
N GLU A 166 7.19 9.90 -2.12
CA GLU A 166 6.08 9.60 -2.98
C GLU A 166 5.13 10.76 -2.86
N ASP A 167 4.60 11.19 -4.00
CA ASP A 167 3.52 12.17 -4.04
C ASP A 167 2.24 11.65 -3.34
N LEU A 168 2.25 10.38 -2.89
CA LEU A 168 1.32 9.83 -1.91
C LEU A 168 1.39 10.51 -0.54
N TRP A 169 2.39 11.34 -0.23
CA TRP A 169 2.54 11.91 1.11
C TRP A 169 2.24 13.40 1.18
N GLU A 170 2.20 14.12 0.04
CA GLU A 170 1.90 15.55 0.03
C GLU A 170 0.43 15.87 0.35
N SER A 171 -0.46 14.88 0.36
CA SER A 171 -1.91 15.08 0.54
C SER A 171 -2.64 14.08 1.45
N HIS A 172 -1.93 13.22 2.18
CA HIS A 172 -2.54 12.08 2.86
C HIS A 172 -2.59 12.24 4.38
N THR A 173 -3.77 12.09 4.96
CA THR A 173 -4.06 12.16 6.41
C THR A 173 -3.52 10.95 7.21
N VAL A 174 -2.67 10.13 6.59
CA VAL A 174 -2.33 8.76 7.02
C VAL A 174 -1.24 8.75 8.11
N TYR A 175 -0.46 9.83 8.21
CA TYR A 175 0.46 10.07 9.31
C TYR A 175 0.27 11.51 9.82
N GLN A 176 -0.55 11.67 10.87
CA GLN A 176 -0.37 12.78 11.80
C GLN A 176 0.55 12.26 12.91
N PRO A 177 1.81 12.71 13.00
CA PRO A 177 2.58 12.48 14.20
C PRO A 177 1.80 13.15 15.33
N VAL A 178 1.24 12.34 16.22
CA VAL A 178 0.68 12.87 17.45
C VAL A 178 1.88 13.41 18.22
N THR A 179 2.12 14.72 18.14
CA THR A 179 2.91 15.40 19.17
C THR A 179 2.19 15.09 20.47
N LYS A 180 2.69 14.10 21.21
CA LYS A 180 2.17 13.77 22.54
C LYS A 180 2.08 15.09 23.30
N PRO A 181 0.88 15.54 23.73
CA PRO A 181 0.83 16.54 24.77
C PRO A 181 1.53 15.90 25.96
N THR A 182 2.59 16.54 26.45
CA THR A 182 3.24 16.16 27.69
C THR A 182 2.22 16.31 28.81
N SER A 183 1.45 15.26 29.11
CA SER A 183 0.45 15.27 30.18
C SER A 183 0.15 13.85 30.64
N ARG A 184 0.70 13.53 31.82
CA ARG A 184 0.44 12.47 32.79
C ARG A 184 -0.80 11.57 32.59
N VAL A 185 -0.53 10.25 32.68
CA VAL A 185 -1.31 9.15 33.30
C VAL A 185 -2.72 8.84 32.77
N ALA A 186 -2.90 7.63 32.23
CA ALA A 186 -3.97 6.70 32.63
C ALA A 186 -3.66 5.27 32.17
N VAL A 187 -3.43 4.37 33.13
CA VAL A 187 -3.46 2.91 32.96
C VAL A 187 -4.91 2.50 32.75
N TYR A 188 -5.22 1.74 31.69
CA TYR A 188 -6.50 1.05 31.58
C TYR A 188 -6.30 -0.47 31.60
N ARG A 189 -6.65 -1.06 32.75
CA ARG A 189 -6.84 -2.50 32.93
C ARG A 189 -8.10 -2.93 32.19
N GLN A 190 -8.00 -3.94 31.33
CA GLN A 190 -9.16 -4.67 30.80
C GLN A 190 -9.84 -5.45 31.93
N ARG A 191 -11.17 -5.31 32.06
CA ARG A 191 -12.02 -6.27 32.76
C ARG A 191 -12.81 -7.04 31.69
N TYR A 192 -12.59 -8.35 31.66
CA TYR A 192 -13.44 -9.32 30.98
C TYR A 192 -14.83 -9.35 31.62
N ARG A 193 -15.85 -9.55 30.80
CA ARG A 193 -17.11 -10.19 31.18
C ARG A 193 -17.32 -11.37 30.24
#